data_AF-A0AAY5EHM8-F1
#
_entry.id   AF-A0AAY5EHM8-F1
#
_cell.length_a   1.000
_cell.length_b   1.000
_cell.length_c   1.000
_cell.angle_alpha   90.00
_cell.angle_beta   90.00
_cell.angle_gamma   90.00
#
_symmetry.space_group_name_H-M   'P 1'
#
loop_
_entity.id
_entity.type
_entity.pdbx_description
1 polymer ?
#
loop_
_entity_poly.entity_id
_entity_poly.type
_entity_poly.pdbx_seq_one_letter_code
_entity_poly.pdbx_strand_id
1 'polypeptide(L)'
;MVATLCSLSITVILASIARLSQSVGTVIRCEPCGAGAQMLCKPVPKDCAERVREPGCGCCLTCALLRGQPCGIYTGKCGVGLTCQPQPGEMKPLQALLEGRGICVNSTLKKSERTSPLVTTQEGRERGREGERERQTISKLNILDPHGFRIPNCDKKGFYKKKQCRPSKGRKRGMCWCVDKYGQPLPGFHGKERGSAHCFAIENQ
;
A
#
# COMPACT_ATOMS: atom_id res chain seq x y z
N MET A 1 -40.47 -21.39 30.49
CA MET A 1 -39.58 -22.03 29.48
C MET A 1 -39.42 -21.21 28.20
N VAL A 2 -40.45 -20.50 27.71
CA VAL A 2 -40.35 -19.69 26.47
C VAL A 2 -39.49 -18.43 26.64
N ALA A 3 -39.58 -17.76 27.79
CA ALA A 3 -38.82 -16.53 28.05
C ALA A 3 -37.29 -16.76 28.11
N THR A 4 -36.86 -17.89 28.67
CA THR A 4 -35.44 -18.25 28.80
C THR A 4 -34.78 -18.58 27.46
N LEU A 5 -35.52 -19.22 26.54
CA LEU A 5 -35.09 -19.50 25.16
C LEU A 5 -34.93 -18.21 24.34
N CYS A 6 -35.79 -17.22 24.59
CA CYS A 6 -35.72 -15.92 23.89
C CYS A 6 -34.50 -15.10 24.35
N SER A 7 -34.21 -15.08 25.66
CA SER A 7 -33.04 -14.41 26.22
C SER A 7 -31.71 -15.01 25.74
N LEU A 8 -31.62 -16.33 25.62
CA LEU A 8 -30.45 -17.03 25.05
C LEU A 8 -30.24 -16.72 23.56
N SER A 9 -31.34 -16.54 22.82
CA SER A 9 -31.28 -16.21 21.38
C SER A 9 -30.76 -14.79 21.16
N ILE A 10 -31.19 -13.83 22.00
CA ILE A 10 -30.79 -12.42 21.93
C ILE A 10 -29.30 -12.26 22.28
N THR A 11 -28.78 -12.99 23.27
CA THR A 11 -27.36 -12.93 23.65
C THR A 11 -26.44 -13.52 22.58
N VAL A 12 -26.86 -14.60 21.90
CA VAL A 12 -26.10 -15.20 20.79
C VAL A 12 -26.07 -14.28 19.57
N ILE A 13 -27.16 -13.59 19.25
CA ILE A 13 -27.21 -12.62 18.13
C ILE A 13 -26.32 -11.40 18.44
N LEU A 14 -26.37 -10.84 19.65
CA LEU A 14 -25.50 -9.74 20.07
C LEU A 14 -24.01 -10.13 20.05
N ALA A 15 -23.67 -11.34 20.50
CA ALA A 15 -22.30 -11.87 20.43
C ALA A 15 -21.81 -12.08 18.99
N SER A 16 -22.71 -12.41 18.06
CA SER A 16 -22.41 -12.58 16.64
C SER A 16 -22.15 -11.24 15.94
N ILE A 17 -22.89 -10.19 16.30
CA ILE A 17 -22.71 -8.82 15.78
C ILE A 17 -21.39 -8.21 16.30
N ALA A 18 -21.00 -8.49 17.54
CA ALA A 18 -19.73 -8.02 18.11
C ALA A 18 -18.48 -8.61 17.41
N ARG A 19 -18.63 -9.71 16.66
CA ARG A 19 -17.53 -10.32 15.89
C ARG A 19 -17.31 -9.70 14.50
N LEU A 20 -18.15 -8.77 14.07
CA LEU A 20 -17.96 -8.00 12.83
C LEU A 20 -17.07 -6.76 13.02
N SER A 21 -16.22 -6.74 14.05
CA SER A 21 -15.21 -5.68 14.21
C SER A 21 -14.10 -5.85 13.17
N GLN A 22 -14.40 -5.31 11.99
CA GLN A 22 -13.54 -4.89 10.89
C GLN A 22 -12.06 -5.23 11.04
N SER A 23 -11.58 -6.16 10.21
CA SER A 23 -10.17 -6.26 9.87
C SER A 23 -9.77 -5.05 9.00
N VAL A 24 -9.76 -3.84 9.57
CA VAL A 24 -9.09 -2.70 8.94
C VAL A 24 -7.60 -2.97 9.09
N GLY A 25 -6.93 -3.34 7.99
CA GLY A 25 -5.48 -3.47 7.98
C GLY A 25 -4.85 -2.20 8.53
N THR A 26 -3.86 -2.34 9.42
CA THR A 26 -3.18 -1.18 10.02
C THR A 26 -2.53 -0.35 8.93
N VAL A 27 -2.99 0.89 8.72
CA VAL A 27 -2.40 1.81 7.75
C VAL A 27 -1.05 2.29 8.29
N ILE A 28 0.04 1.96 7.59
CA ILE A 28 1.38 2.46 7.92
C ILE A 28 1.44 3.94 7.50
N ARG A 29 1.78 4.82 8.44
CA ARG A 29 1.93 6.26 8.22
C ARG A 29 3.38 6.66 8.45
N CYS A 30 3.84 7.70 7.76
CA CYS A 30 5.12 8.31 8.09
C CYS A 30 5.07 8.92 9.49
N GLU A 31 6.22 8.92 10.16
CA GLU A 31 6.40 9.67 11.39
C GLU A 31 6.25 11.19 11.09
N PRO A 32 5.57 11.97 11.97
CA PRO A 32 5.55 13.42 11.85
C PRO A 32 6.96 14.00 11.91
N CYS A 33 7.19 15.07 11.14
CA CYS A 33 8.47 15.75 11.17
C CYS A 33 8.63 16.53 12.47
N GLY A 34 9.71 16.26 13.20
CA GLY A 34 10.14 17.13 14.31
C GLY A 34 10.69 18.46 13.82
N ALA A 35 10.64 19.49 14.68
CA ALA A 35 11.15 20.82 14.35
C ALA A 35 12.64 20.81 13.96
N GLY A 36 13.46 19.98 14.62
CA GLY A 36 14.89 19.85 14.32
C GLY A 36 15.17 19.35 12.89
N ALA A 37 14.35 18.45 12.35
CA ALA A 37 14.52 17.94 10.99
C ALA A 37 14.24 19.00 9.92
N GLN A 38 13.29 19.91 10.18
CA GLN A 38 12.96 20.99 9.25
C GLN A 38 14.05 22.07 9.20
N MET A 39 14.71 22.33 10.33
CA MET A 39 15.80 23.31 10.42
C MET A 39 17.06 22.90 9.64
N LEU A 40 17.25 21.60 9.40
CA LEU A 40 18.40 21.06 8.67
C LEU A 40 18.17 20.97 7.15
N CYS A 41 17.00 21.41 6.67
CA CYS A 41 16.65 21.29 5.27
C CYS A 41 17.48 22.23 4.40
N LYS A 42 17.92 21.71 3.24
CA LYS A 42 18.58 22.53 2.22
C LYS A 42 17.58 23.54 1.64
N PRO A 43 18.02 24.77 1.33
CA PRO A 43 17.15 25.75 0.72
C PRO A 43 16.71 25.29 -0.68
N VAL A 44 15.42 25.41 -0.95
CA VAL A 44 14.86 25.17 -2.29
C VAL A 44 15.27 26.32 -3.22
N PRO A 45 15.60 26.05 -4.50
CA PRO A 45 15.90 27.10 -5.48
C PRO A 45 14.83 28.20 -5.51
N LYS A 46 15.24 29.45 -5.75
CA LYS A 46 14.32 30.61 -5.76
C LYS A 46 13.33 30.54 -6.91
N ASP A 47 13.75 30.02 -8.07
CA ASP A 47 12.95 29.92 -9.30
C ASP A 47 12.02 28.69 -9.32
N CYS A 48 11.78 28.12 -8.15
CA CYS A 48 10.93 26.95 -7.98
C CYS A 48 9.45 27.35 -8.05
N ALA A 49 8.81 27.09 -9.18
CA ALA A 49 7.40 27.40 -9.38
C ALA A 49 6.49 26.72 -8.36
N GLU A 50 6.78 25.46 -8.02
CA GLU A 50 5.99 24.68 -7.08
C GLU A 50 6.89 23.88 -6.13
N ARG A 51 6.57 23.94 -4.83
CA ARG A 51 7.28 23.22 -3.78
C ARG A 51 6.49 22.00 -3.36
N VAL A 52 7.13 20.84 -3.40
CA VAL A 52 6.57 19.54 -2.99
C VAL A 52 7.45 18.92 -1.92
N ARG A 53 6.89 18.04 -1.10
CA ARG A 53 7.66 17.32 -0.09
C ARG A 53 8.52 16.24 -0.76
N GLU A 54 9.71 16.00 -0.21
CA GLU A 54 10.60 14.92 -0.63
C GLU A 54 9.89 13.56 -0.80
N PRO A 55 10.43 12.66 -1.66
CA PRO A 55 9.92 11.31 -1.80
C PRO A 55 9.93 10.52 -0.48
N GLY A 56 9.07 9.51 -0.39
CA GLY A 56 8.90 8.71 0.82
C GLY A 56 8.42 9.54 2.02
N CYS A 57 9.13 9.43 3.14
CA CYS A 57 8.84 10.13 4.39
C CYS A 57 9.75 11.34 4.65
N GLY A 58 10.52 11.80 3.66
CA GLY A 58 11.42 12.96 3.80
C GLY A 58 10.68 14.20 4.33
N CYS A 59 11.37 15.03 5.12
CA CYS A 59 10.77 16.17 5.81
C CYS A 59 10.97 17.49 5.08
N CYS A 60 11.88 17.53 4.11
CA CYS A 60 12.22 18.75 3.41
C CYS A 60 11.34 18.96 2.17
N LEU A 61 11.44 20.16 1.62
CA LEU A 61 10.79 20.54 0.38
C LEU A 61 11.78 20.45 -0.77
N THR A 62 11.27 20.12 -1.94
CA THR A 62 11.97 20.08 -3.22
C THR A 62 11.12 20.78 -4.27
N CYS A 63 11.69 21.00 -5.45
CA CYS A 63 10.90 21.45 -6.59
C CYS A 63 10.07 20.33 -7.17
N ALA A 64 8.86 20.68 -7.59
CA ALA A 64 8.00 19.77 -8.31
C ALA A 64 8.52 19.53 -9.72
N LEU A 65 8.31 18.31 -10.20
CA LEU A 65 8.57 17.94 -11.59
C LEU A 65 7.44 18.43 -12.49
N LEU A 66 7.83 18.96 -13.63
CA LEU A 66 6.95 19.45 -14.69
C LEU A 66 6.41 18.29 -15.53
N ARG A 67 5.34 18.56 -16.27
CA ARG A 67 4.76 17.60 -17.21
C ARG A 67 5.81 17.08 -18.20
N GLY A 68 5.83 15.77 -18.40
CA GLY A 68 6.76 15.07 -19.30
C GLY A 68 8.13 14.78 -18.70
N GLN A 69 8.47 15.33 -17.53
CA GLN A 69 9.74 15.02 -16.86
C GLN A 69 9.76 13.59 -16.31
N PRO A 70 10.94 12.94 -16.27
CA PRO A 70 11.10 11.60 -15.73
C PRO A 70 10.84 11.59 -14.22
N CYS A 71 10.09 10.59 -13.76
CA CYS A 71 9.67 10.44 -12.38
C CYS A 71 9.59 8.98 -11.95
N GLY A 72 9.47 8.75 -10.65
CA GLY A 72 9.42 7.45 -10.03
C GLY A 72 9.14 7.53 -8.53
N ILE A 73 9.26 6.38 -7.86
CA ILE A 73 8.96 6.24 -6.43
C ILE A 73 10.01 6.96 -5.57
N TYR A 74 11.27 6.95 -5.99
CA TYR A 74 12.41 7.52 -5.27
C TYR A 74 12.96 8.80 -5.92
N THR A 75 12.23 9.37 -6.88
CA THR A 75 12.63 10.62 -7.56
C THR A 75 11.88 11.82 -6.98
N GLY A 76 12.07 13.00 -7.57
CA GLY A 76 11.19 14.15 -7.32
C GLY A 76 9.71 13.83 -7.61
N LYS A 77 8.81 14.58 -6.97
CA LYS A 77 7.36 14.42 -7.15
C LYS A 77 6.85 15.34 -8.24
N CYS A 78 5.87 14.88 -9.01
CA CYS A 78 5.16 15.72 -9.97
C CYS A 78 4.38 16.83 -9.27
N GLY A 79 4.21 17.95 -9.97
CA GLY A 79 3.43 19.09 -9.48
C GLY A 79 1.92 18.85 -9.35
N VAL A 80 1.22 19.86 -8.88
CA VAL A 80 -0.24 19.84 -8.68
C VAL A 80 -0.94 19.50 -9.99
N GLY A 81 -1.90 18.58 -9.91
CA GLY A 81 -2.65 18.12 -11.08
C GLY A 81 -1.86 17.19 -12.01
N LEU A 82 -0.65 16.79 -11.62
CA LEU A 82 0.14 15.78 -12.31
C LEU A 82 0.27 14.51 -11.46
N THR A 83 0.45 13.38 -12.13
CA THR A 83 0.71 12.08 -11.51
C THR A 83 1.83 11.36 -12.26
N CYS A 84 2.66 10.62 -11.53
CA CYS A 84 3.76 9.87 -12.12
C CYS A 84 3.23 8.55 -12.68
N GLN A 85 3.31 8.37 -13.99
CA GLN A 85 2.83 7.15 -14.66
C GLN A 85 3.96 6.45 -15.41
N PRO A 86 3.96 5.11 -15.46
CA PRO A 86 4.86 4.39 -16.36
C PRO A 86 4.52 4.73 -17.82
N GLN A 87 5.52 4.67 -18.70
CA GLN A 87 5.29 4.95 -20.11
C GLN A 87 4.32 3.93 -20.74
N PRO A 88 3.50 4.35 -21.73
CA PRO A 88 2.62 3.43 -22.45
C PRO A 88 3.42 2.29 -23.09
N GLY A 89 2.98 1.05 -22.89
CA GLY A 89 3.66 -0.13 -23.44
C GLY A 89 4.83 -0.66 -22.60
N GLU A 90 5.13 -0.07 -21.44
CA GLU A 90 6.16 -0.60 -20.54
C GLU A 90 5.77 -2.00 -20.04
N MET A 91 6.63 -2.99 -20.30
CA MET A 91 6.38 -4.39 -19.95
C MET A 91 6.45 -4.65 -18.44
N LYS A 92 7.14 -3.79 -17.68
CA LYS A 92 7.32 -3.89 -16.22
C LYS A 92 7.03 -2.54 -15.55
N PRO A 93 5.75 -2.12 -15.49
CA PRO A 93 5.37 -0.77 -15.09
C PRO A 93 5.86 -0.39 -13.68
N LEU A 94 5.78 -1.31 -12.71
CA LEU A 94 6.26 -1.06 -11.35
C LEU A 94 7.79 -0.91 -11.29
N GLN A 95 8.52 -1.75 -12.02
CA GLN A 95 9.98 -1.70 -12.06
C GLN A 95 10.46 -0.39 -12.68
N ALA A 96 9.81 0.05 -13.77
CA ALA A 96 10.10 1.33 -14.41
C ALA A 96 9.93 2.52 -13.45
N LEU A 97 8.89 2.51 -12.62
CA LEU A 97 8.69 3.56 -11.59
C LEU A 97 9.73 3.51 -10.48
N LEU A 98 10.19 2.31 -10.07
CA LEU A 98 11.29 2.19 -9.11
C LEU A 98 12.61 2.73 -9.69
N GLU A 99 12.81 2.52 -10.99
CA GLU A 99 14.00 2.97 -11.74
C GLU A 99 13.89 4.42 -12.24
N GLY A 100 12.80 5.14 -11.93
CA GLY A 100 12.62 6.55 -12.31
C GLY A 100 12.29 6.80 -13.78
N ARG A 101 11.84 5.77 -14.52
CA ARG A 101 11.45 5.85 -15.94
C ARG A 101 9.99 6.25 -16.18
N GLY A 102 9.23 6.54 -15.13
CA GLY A 102 7.90 7.12 -15.26
C GLY A 102 7.96 8.53 -15.83
N ILE A 103 6.81 9.09 -16.18
CA ILE A 103 6.67 10.47 -16.66
C ILE A 103 5.53 11.17 -15.94
N CYS A 104 5.70 12.46 -15.65
CA CYS A 104 4.65 13.28 -15.05
C CYS A 104 3.58 13.62 -16.09
N VAL A 105 2.36 13.16 -15.88
CA VAL A 105 1.22 13.37 -16.80
C VAL A 105 0.02 13.94 -16.04
N ASN A 106 -0.96 14.52 -16.74
CA ASN A 106 -2.13 15.08 -16.07
C ASN A 106 -2.87 14.00 -15.25
N SER A 107 -3.15 14.30 -13.99
CA SER A 107 -3.98 13.46 -13.14
C SER A 107 -5.41 13.49 -13.66
N THR A 108 -5.93 12.35 -14.09
CA THR A 108 -7.34 12.18 -14.45
C THR A 108 -8.19 12.09 -13.17
N LEU A 109 -8.13 13.10 -12.31
CA LEU A 109 -8.98 13.18 -11.14
C LEU A 109 -10.38 13.62 -11.59
N LYS A 110 -11.32 12.67 -11.67
CA LYS A 110 -12.74 13.00 -11.48
C LYS A 110 -12.85 13.63 -10.09
N LYS A 111 -13.22 14.91 -10.03
CA LYS A 111 -13.42 15.71 -8.81
C LYS A 111 -14.40 14.98 -7.87
N SER A 112 -13.89 14.27 -6.88
CA SER A 112 -14.72 13.78 -5.76
C SER A 112 -14.89 14.96 -4.81
N GLU A 113 -15.91 15.78 -5.06
CA GLU A 113 -16.43 16.74 -4.10
C GLU A 113 -16.97 15.95 -2.90
N ARG A 114 -16.37 16.16 -1.74
CA ARG A 114 -16.92 15.70 -0.46
C ARG A 114 -17.55 16.90 0.24
N THR A 115 -18.69 17.33 -0.30
CA THR A 115 -19.62 18.20 0.41
C THR A 115 -20.65 17.29 1.08
N SER A 116 -20.66 17.23 2.41
CA SER A 116 -21.78 16.69 3.18
C SER A 116 -23.02 17.56 2.89
N PRO A 117 -24.21 17.00 2.63
CA PRO A 117 -25.14 16.78 3.75
C PRO A 117 -26.16 15.62 3.60
N LEU A 118 -26.70 15.27 4.77
CA LEU A 118 -28.01 14.68 5.11
C LEU A 118 -28.73 13.73 4.14
N VAL A 119 -28.96 12.54 4.68
CA VAL A 119 -29.91 11.51 4.26
C VAL A 119 -31.32 12.08 4.12
N THR A 120 -31.93 11.90 2.94
CA THR A 120 -33.37 11.60 2.87
C THR A 120 -33.58 10.51 1.82
N THR A 121 -34.10 9.38 2.27
CA THR A 121 -34.59 8.24 1.48
C THR A 121 -35.85 8.61 0.72
N GLN A 122 -35.91 8.37 -0.60
CA GLN A 122 -37.12 7.93 -1.32
C GLN A 122 -36.73 7.09 -2.57
N GLU A 123 -37.54 6.07 -2.83
CA GLU A 123 -37.32 4.91 -3.70
C GLU A 123 -37.54 5.19 -5.20
N GLY A 124 -36.92 4.38 -6.07
CA GLY A 124 -37.16 4.41 -7.52
C GLY A 124 -36.32 3.41 -8.33
N ARG A 125 -36.72 2.13 -8.25
CA ARG A 125 -36.57 1.03 -9.24
C ARG A 125 -36.39 1.56 -10.70
N GLU A 126 -35.44 1.14 -11.54
CA GLU A 126 -35.22 -0.23 -12.03
C GLU A 126 -33.91 -0.33 -12.87
N ARG A 127 -33.11 -1.38 -12.61
CA ARG A 127 -32.48 -2.29 -13.59
C ARG A 127 -31.58 -1.73 -14.71
N GLY A 128 -30.28 -1.96 -14.55
CA GLY A 128 -29.33 -2.07 -15.67
C GLY A 128 -28.05 -2.77 -15.23
N ARG A 129 -27.85 -4.00 -15.70
CA ARG A 129 -26.71 -4.87 -15.38
C ARG A 129 -25.39 -4.25 -15.87
N GLU A 130 -24.60 -3.66 -14.98
CA GLU A 130 -23.21 -3.34 -15.31
C GLU A 130 -22.31 -3.33 -14.06
N GLY A 131 -22.33 -4.44 -13.31
CA GLY A 131 -21.54 -4.59 -12.08
C GLY A 131 -20.44 -5.67 -12.12
N GLU A 132 -20.17 -6.27 -13.29
CA GLU A 132 -19.24 -7.42 -13.38
C GLU A 132 -18.05 -7.21 -14.32
N ARG A 133 -18.07 -6.20 -15.20
CA ARG A 133 -16.95 -5.94 -16.12
C ARG A 133 -15.79 -5.17 -15.48
N GLU A 134 -16.07 -4.30 -14.52
CA GLU A 134 -15.05 -3.42 -13.93
C GLU A 134 -14.05 -4.19 -13.04
N ARG A 135 -14.48 -5.31 -12.43
CA ARG A 135 -13.61 -6.16 -11.62
C ARG A 135 -12.61 -6.96 -12.46
N GLN A 136 -12.94 -7.25 -13.72
CA GLN A 136 -12.07 -7.98 -14.64
C GLN A 136 -11.03 -7.07 -15.31
N THR A 137 -11.31 -5.78 -15.49
CA THR A 137 -10.38 -4.86 -16.16
C THR A 137 -9.16 -4.53 -15.29
N ILE A 138 -9.33 -4.45 -13.97
CA ILE A 138 -8.20 -4.26 -13.02
C ILE A 138 -7.27 -5.48 -13.02
N SER A 139 -7.79 -6.68 -13.31
CA SER A 139 -6.98 -7.90 -13.44
C SER A 139 -6.24 -8.01 -14.79
N LYS A 140 -6.65 -7.25 -15.81
CA LYS A 140 -6.08 -7.29 -17.18
C LYS A 140 -5.11 -6.16 -17.48
N LEU A 141 -5.16 -5.06 -16.74
CA LEU A 141 -4.02 -4.17 -16.65
C LEU A 141 -2.94 -4.97 -15.94
N ASN A 142 -1.83 -5.29 -16.60
CA ASN A 142 -0.64 -5.95 -16.03
C ASN A 142 0.05 -5.11 -14.92
N ILE A 143 -0.73 -4.34 -14.15
CA ILE A 143 -0.30 -3.53 -13.01
C ILE A 143 0.17 -4.39 -11.84
N LEU A 144 -0.21 -5.68 -11.83
CA LEU A 144 0.28 -6.67 -10.89
C LEU A 144 0.46 -8.00 -11.61
N ASP A 145 1.49 -8.14 -12.45
CA ASP A 145 2.08 -9.48 -12.59
C ASP A 145 2.56 -9.88 -11.18
N PRO A 146 1.92 -10.86 -10.51
CA PRO A 146 2.32 -11.26 -9.16
C PRO A 146 3.71 -11.93 -9.14
N HIS A 147 4.31 -12.16 -10.31
CA HIS A 147 5.64 -12.75 -10.45
C HIS A 147 6.77 -11.73 -10.53
N GLY A 148 6.51 -10.48 -10.93
CA GLY A 148 7.54 -9.45 -11.10
C GLY A 148 7.91 -8.70 -9.83
N PHE A 149 6.94 -8.48 -8.93
CA PHE A 149 7.14 -7.67 -7.72
C PHE A 149 6.69 -8.41 -6.47
N ARG A 150 7.65 -8.66 -5.57
CA ARG A 150 7.39 -9.35 -4.31
C ARG A 150 7.35 -8.36 -3.15
N ILE A 151 6.16 -8.19 -2.58
CA ILE A 151 5.99 -7.43 -1.33
C ILE A 151 6.64 -8.20 -0.17
N PRO A 152 7.64 -7.63 0.52
CA PRO A 152 8.21 -8.25 1.70
C PRO A 152 7.21 -8.21 2.87
N ASN A 153 7.31 -9.19 3.76
CA ASN A 153 6.49 -9.26 4.97
C ASN A 153 7.13 -8.35 6.02
N CYS A 154 6.60 -7.14 6.18
CA CYS A 154 7.08 -6.18 7.17
C CYS A 154 6.21 -6.18 8.44
N ASP A 155 6.77 -5.74 9.56
CA ASP A 155 6.04 -5.46 10.78
C ASP A 155 5.32 -4.09 10.70
N LYS A 156 4.63 -3.72 11.79
CA LYS A 156 3.89 -2.44 11.86
C LYS A 156 4.78 -1.21 11.89
N LYS A 157 6.07 -1.38 12.22
CA LYS A 157 7.08 -0.31 12.25
C LYS A 157 7.79 -0.16 10.90
N GLY A 158 7.49 -1.04 9.93
CA GLY A 158 8.10 -1.04 8.60
C GLY A 158 9.38 -1.88 8.48
N PHE A 159 9.81 -2.57 9.54
CA PHE A 159 10.97 -3.47 9.48
C PHE A 159 10.59 -4.83 8.90
N TYR A 160 11.56 -5.52 8.30
CA TYR A 160 11.34 -6.88 7.81
C TYR A 160 11.03 -7.81 8.97
N LYS A 161 9.97 -8.63 8.85
CA LYS A 161 9.76 -9.73 9.78
C LYS A 161 10.88 -10.76 9.60
N LYS A 162 11.30 -11.37 10.70
CA LYS A 162 12.35 -12.41 10.71
C LYS A 162 12.10 -13.52 9.67
N LYS A 163 10.84 -13.90 9.41
CA LYS A 163 10.47 -14.92 8.41
C LYS A 163 9.82 -14.29 7.17
N GLN A 164 10.44 -14.51 6.01
CA GLN A 164 9.95 -14.08 4.70
C GLN A 164 9.48 -15.27 3.87
N CYS A 165 8.25 -15.27 3.37
CA CYS A 165 7.68 -16.38 2.59
C CYS A 165 7.25 -15.94 1.20
N ARG A 166 7.48 -16.78 0.19
CA ARG A 166 6.87 -16.62 -1.14
C ARG A 166 5.35 -16.79 -1.01
N PRO A 167 4.54 -16.07 -1.81
CA PRO A 167 3.13 -16.39 -1.97
C PRO A 167 2.97 -17.86 -2.37
N SER A 168 1.94 -18.52 -1.85
CA SER A 168 1.61 -19.89 -2.24
C SER A 168 1.20 -19.93 -3.71
N LYS A 169 1.69 -20.93 -4.45
CA LYS A 169 1.27 -21.19 -5.84
C LYS A 169 0.32 -22.39 -5.85
N GLY A 170 -0.98 -22.13 -5.92
CA GLY A 170 -2.03 -23.16 -5.82
C GLY A 170 -1.95 -23.90 -4.48
N ARG A 171 -1.81 -25.23 -4.52
CA ARG A 171 -1.71 -26.09 -3.32
C ARG A 171 -0.31 -26.13 -2.69
N LYS A 172 0.71 -25.52 -3.31
CA LYS A 172 2.08 -25.55 -2.79
C LYS A 172 2.34 -24.30 -1.95
N ARG A 173 2.64 -24.50 -0.65
CA ARG A 173 3.15 -23.43 0.22
C ARG A 173 4.43 -22.84 -0.39
N GLY A 174 4.54 -21.52 -0.33
CA GLY A 174 5.74 -20.83 -0.79
C GLY A 174 6.96 -21.13 0.06
N MET A 175 8.13 -20.96 -0.55
CA MET A 175 9.41 -21.06 0.14
C MET A 175 9.57 -19.93 1.15
N CYS A 176 9.95 -20.25 2.37
CA CYS A 176 10.27 -19.31 3.43
C CYS A 176 11.77 -19.30 3.72
N TRP A 177 12.29 -18.16 4.16
CA TRP A 177 13.67 -17.97 4.63
C TRP A 177 13.69 -16.95 5.77
N CYS A 178 14.84 -16.87 6.44
CA CYS A 178 15.02 -15.96 7.58
C CYS A 178 15.89 -14.75 7.21
N VAL A 179 15.53 -13.59 7.74
CA VAL A 179 16.23 -12.31 7.57
C VAL A 179 16.32 -11.56 8.89
N ASP A 180 17.23 -10.59 8.98
CA ASP A 180 17.26 -9.60 10.05
C ASP A 180 16.21 -8.49 9.84
N LYS A 181 16.22 -7.47 10.71
CA LYS A 181 15.28 -6.32 10.62
C LYS A 181 15.45 -5.47 9.35
N TYR A 182 16.59 -5.57 8.68
CA TYR A 182 16.93 -4.85 7.45
C TYR A 182 16.71 -5.69 6.18
N GLY A 183 16.33 -6.96 6.32
CA GLY A 183 16.11 -7.87 5.21
C GLY A 183 17.36 -8.65 4.76
N GLN A 184 18.48 -8.56 5.48
CA GLN A 184 19.67 -9.36 5.19
C GLN A 184 19.49 -10.80 5.68
N PRO A 185 19.94 -11.82 4.93
CA PRO A 185 19.87 -13.22 5.36
C PRO A 185 20.61 -13.43 6.69
N LEU A 186 20.02 -14.18 7.62
CA LEU A 186 20.68 -14.47 8.88
C LEU A 186 21.88 -15.42 8.68
N PRO A 187 23.05 -15.13 9.27
CA PRO A 187 24.22 -16.01 9.18
C PRO A 187 23.91 -17.38 9.82
N GLY A 188 24.35 -18.47 9.16
CA GLY A 188 24.07 -19.84 9.58
C GLY A 188 22.73 -20.41 9.08
N PHE A 189 21.86 -19.60 8.45
CA PHE A 189 20.58 -20.06 7.91
C PHE A 189 20.59 -20.10 6.37
N HIS A 190 21.11 -21.19 5.80
CA HIS A 190 21.11 -21.43 4.34
C HIS A 190 19.82 -22.13 3.85
N GLY A 191 18.97 -22.60 4.77
CA GLY A 191 17.76 -23.37 4.48
C GLY A 191 16.62 -22.53 3.94
N LYS A 192 16.31 -22.69 2.64
CA LYS A 192 14.99 -22.35 2.11
C LYS A 192 14.10 -23.55 2.39
N GLU A 193 13.05 -23.38 3.21
CA GLU A 193 12.10 -24.45 3.53
C GLU A 193 10.69 -24.13 3.03
N ARG A 194 9.90 -25.14 2.67
CA ARG A 194 8.50 -24.93 2.30
C ARG A 194 7.66 -24.72 3.56
N GLY A 195 7.12 -23.51 3.73
CA GLY A 195 6.16 -23.21 4.79
C GLY A 195 6.71 -23.02 6.20
N SER A 196 7.74 -23.75 6.64
CA SER A 196 8.10 -23.86 8.07
C SER A 196 9.53 -23.43 8.41
N ALA A 197 10.12 -22.45 7.72
CA ALA A 197 11.39 -21.90 8.21
C ALA A 197 11.22 -21.44 9.68
N HIS A 198 11.95 -22.10 10.59
CA HIS A 198 11.97 -21.83 12.01
C HIS A 198 13.04 -20.78 12.30
N CYS A 199 12.64 -19.51 12.21
CA CYS A 199 13.53 -18.38 12.44
C CYS A 199 13.66 -18.10 13.95
N PHE A 200 14.25 -19.06 14.69
CA PHE A 200 14.71 -18.81 16.05
C PHE A 200 16.01 -18.02 15.96
N ALA A 201 16.00 -16.78 16.43
CA ALA A 201 17.25 -16.05 16.61
C ALA A 201 17.88 -16.56 17.89
N ILE A 202 19.15 -16.94 17.84
CA ILE A 202 20.05 -16.70 18.96
C ILE A 202 20.05 -15.18 19.14
N GLU A 203 19.29 -14.70 20.11
CA GLU A 203 19.50 -13.38 20.71
C GLU A 203 20.78 -13.51 21.53
N ASN A 204 21.94 -13.27 20.91
CA ASN A 204 23.16 -13.00 21.66
C ASN A 204 23.56 -11.55 21.44
N GLN A 205 23.20 -10.77 22.48
CA GLN A 205 23.81 -9.55 22.99
C GLN A 205 23.57 -8.24 22.23
#